data_AF-A0A4Q5YYS7-F1
#
_entry.id   AF-A0A4Q5YYS7-F1
#
_cell.length_a   1.000
_cell.length_b   1.000
_cell.length_c   1.000
_cell.angle_alpha   90.00
_cell.angle_beta   90.00
_cell.angle_gamma   90.00
#
_symmetry.space_group_name_H-M   'P 1'
#
loop_
_entity.id
_entity.type
_entity.pdbx_description
1 polymer ?
#
loop_
_entity_poly.entity_id
_entity_poly.type
_entity_poly.pdbx_seq_one_letter_code
_entity_poly.pdbx_strand_id
1 'polypeptide(L)'
;MPFNATKTPSRAKADMERAAMAIDFYQGFKLGIDSAALLGRDFQLNVLDSRTGTATTPVLLKQTAVQQADLVVGPVFPENIRQLTAAGADKHFVSPLAASLTSDFNNQNLISLTPNIRLHADQIVAYIKKMPRLALINIVLINPKGGDGVFGERLRSKLAGDAKYIFQEFISIGELETKIQSGRHYVVLLASSEKG
;
A
#
# COMPACT_ATOMS: atom_id res chain seq x y z
N MET A 1 18.76 12.54 16.51
CA MET A 1 17.52 12.08 15.85
C MET A 1 17.89 11.26 14.61
N PRO A 2 17.20 10.15 14.32
CA PRO A 2 17.41 9.39 13.08
C PRO A 2 16.98 10.18 11.84
N PHE A 3 17.31 9.67 10.64
CA PHE A 3 16.87 10.18 9.33
C PHE A 3 17.35 11.60 8.94
N ASN A 4 18.40 12.09 9.63
CA ASN A 4 19.06 13.36 9.34
C ASN A 4 18.12 14.59 9.33
N ALA A 5 17.05 14.55 10.16
CA ALA A 5 15.96 15.53 10.21
C ALA A 5 16.39 17.00 10.46
N THR A 6 17.62 17.23 10.94
CA THR A 6 18.12 18.56 11.35
C THR A 6 19.24 19.11 10.47
N LYS A 7 19.66 18.41 9.40
CA LYS A 7 20.73 18.89 8.53
C LYS A 7 20.17 19.29 7.16
N THR A 8 20.28 20.60 6.85
CA THR A 8 20.38 21.27 5.53
C THR A 8 19.19 22.20 5.15
N PRO A 9 19.42 23.48 4.71
CA PRO A 9 18.37 24.48 4.49
C PRO A 9 17.61 24.38 3.15
N SER A 10 17.88 23.34 2.34
CA SER A 10 17.33 23.20 0.98
C SER A 10 17.06 21.72 0.68
N ARG A 11 15.98 21.18 1.21
CA ARG A 11 15.41 19.89 0.76
C ARG A 11 14.14 20.19 -0.02
N ALA A 12 13.93 19.53 -1.15
CA ALA A 12 12.66 19.59 -1.86
C ALA A 12 11.52 19.14 -0.93
N LYS A 13 10.35 19.76 -1.03
CA LYS A 13 9.17 19.47 -0.17
C LYS A 13 8.90 17.96 0.00
N ALA A 14 9.01 17.19 -1.08
CA ALA A 14 8.82 15.74 -1.09
C ALA A 14 9.80 14.97 -0.18
N ASP A 15 11.05 15.43 -0.07
CA ASP A 15 12.04 14.80 0.81
C ASP A 15 11.73 15.06 2.28
N MET A 16 11.18 16.24 2.60
CA MET A 16 10.75 16.58 3.96
C MET A 16 9.54 15.74 4.36
N GLU A 17 8.56 15.58 3.47
CA GLU A 17 7.38 14.74 3.71
C GLU A 17 7.76 13.26 3.91
N ARG A 18 8.69 12.74 3.10
CA ARG A 18 9.22 11.39 3.27
C ARG A 18 9.97 11.22 4.60
N ALA A 19 10.79 12.20 4.98
CA ALA A 19 11.49 12.16 6.26
C ALA A 19 10.52 12.21 7.44
N ALA A 20 9.48 13.05 7.38
CA ALA A 20 8.43 13.12 8.39
C ALA A 20 7.71 11.76 8.53
N MET A 21 7.29 11.16 7.42
CA MET A 21 6.64 9.84 7.43
C MET A 21 7.51 8.74 8.05
N ALA A 22 8.82 8.74 7.75
CA ALA A 22 9.76 7.78 8.35
C ALA A 22 9.94 8.01 9.86
N ILE A 23 9.94 9.26 10.30
CA ILE A 23 9.99 9.63 11.73
C ILE A 23 8.73 9.16 12.44
N ASP A 24 7.55 9.44 11.87
CA ASP A 24 6.26 9.05 12.46
C ASP A 24 6.15 7.53 12.59
N PHE A 25 6.54 6.80 11.53
CA PHE A 25 6.61 5.35 11.58
C PHE A 25 7.57 4.85 12.67
N TYR A 26 8.78 5.42 12.76
CA TYR A 26 9.75 5.03 13.79
C TYR A 26 9.23 5.27 15.20
N GLN A 27 8.55 6.40 15.44
CA GLN A 27 7.96 6.71 16.74
C GLN A 27 6.86 5.71 17.10
N GLY A 28 5.93 5.43 16.18
CA GLY A 28 4.88 4.42 16.38
C GLY A 28 5.45 3.02 16.60
N PHE A 29 6.47 2.65 15.83
CA PHE A 29 7.14 1.35 15.95
C PHE A 29 7.84 1.20 17.31
N LYS A 30 8.54 2.24 17.77
CA LYS A 30 9.19 2.23 19.08
C LYS A 30 8.17 2.05 20.21
N LEU A 31 7.02 2.75 20.15
CA LEU A 31 5.93 2.55 21.12
C LEU A 31 5.41 1.10 21.11
N GLY A 32 5.32 0.48 19.94
CA GLY A 32 4.95 -0.94 19.81
C GLY A 32 5.97 -1.89 20.43
N ILE A 33 7.26 -1.67 20.19
CA ILE A 33 8.34 -2.44 20.83
C ILE A 33 8.32 -2.25 22.34
N ASP A 34 8.20 -1.02 22.82
CA ASP A 34 8.16 -0.73 24.26
C ASP A 34 6.98 -1.46 24.90
N SER A 35 5.81 -1.48 24.25
CA SER A 35 4.66 -2.26 24.70
C SER A 35 4.89 -3.77 24.68
N ALA A 36 5.60 -4.30 23.69
CA ALA A 36 5.91 -5.73 23.61
C ALA A 36 6.98 -6.14 24.63
N ALA A 37 7.93 -5.26 24.96
CA ALA A 37 8.96 -5.49 25.95
C ALA A 37 8.36 -5.66 27.37
N LEU A 38 7.27 -4.94 27.67
CA LEU A 38 6.50 -5.12 28.91
C LEU A 38 5.92 -6.53 29.06
N LEU A 39 5.82 -7.32 27.99
CA LEU A 39 5.40 -8.73 28.02
C LEU A 39 6.56 -9.70 28.26
N GLY A 40 7.73 -9.20 28.71
CA GLY A 40 8.90 -10.01 29.04
C GLY A 40 9.75 -10.41 27.83
N ARG A 41 9.68 -9.63 26.73
CA ARG A 41 10.49 -9.84 25.53
C ARG A 41 11.64 -8.83 25.50
N ASP A 42 12.81 -9.25 25.02
CA ASP A 42 13.97 -8.38 24.85
C ASP A 42 14.20 -8.11 23.36
N PHE A 43 14.54 -6.87 23.02
CA PHE A 43 14.67 -6.40 21.64
C PHE A 43 15.89 -5.51 21.48
N GLN A 44 16.77 -5.87 20.56
CA GLN A 44 17.85 -4.99 20.09
C GLN A 44 17.45 -4.31 18.79
N LEU A 45 17.20 -3.00 18.84
CA LEU A 45 16.79 -2.23 17.67
C LEU A 45 17.98 -1.53 17.00
N ASN A 46 18.27 -1.91 15.75
CA ASN A 46 19.22 -1.21 14.87
C ASN A 46 18.44 -0.37 13.84
N VAL A 47 18.68 0.94 13.81
CA VAL A 47 18.00 1.86 12.87
C VAL A 47 18.97 2.28 11.77
N LEU A 48 18.63 1.97 10.53
CA LEU A 48 19.42 2.30 9.34
C LEU A 48 18.65 3.30 8.47
N ASP A 49 19.30 4.41 8.11
CA ASP A 49 18.75 5.40 7.18
C ASP A 49 19.05 4.98 5.74
N SER A 50 18.04 4.43 5.05
CA SER A 50 18.16 4.06 3.64
C SER A 50 18.33 5.26 2.70
N ARG A 51 18.08 6.49 3.19
CA ARG A 51 17.94 7.71 2.38
C ARG A 51 16.90 7.51 1.25
N THR A 52 16.82 8.46 0.34
CA THR A 52 15.90 8.44 -0.80
C THR A 52 16.42 7.65 -2.00
N GLY A 53 17.62 7.04 -1.91
CA GLY A 53 18.30 6.42 -3.03
C GLY A 53 18.05 4.92 -3.14
N THR A 54 17.65 4.46 -4.32
CA THR A 54 17.62 3.04 -4.68
C THR A 54 19.01 2.38 -4.72
N ALA A 55 20.08 3.20 -4.74
CA ALA A 55 21.46 2.74 -4.76
C ALA A 55 22.02 2.39 -3.38
N THR A 56 21.44 2.91 -2.30
CA THR A 56 21.95 2.74 -0.93
C THR A 56 21.42 1.48 -0.26
N THR A 57 20.21 1.03 -0.60
CA THR A 57 19.59 -0.17 0.01
C THR A 57 20.42 -1.43 -0.21
N PRO A 58 20.95 -1.76 -1.40
CA PRO A 58 21.77 -2.96 -1.58
C PRO A 58 23.04 -2.97 -0.72
N VAL A 59 23.62 -1.78 -0.45
CA VAL A 59 24.80 -1.64 0.42
C VAL A 59 24.42 -1.88 1.88
N LEU A 60 23.30 -1.30 2.33
CA LEU A 60 22.80 -1.50 3.69
C LEU A 60 22.43 -2.96 3.96
N LEU A 61 21.83 -3.63 2.98
CA LEU A 61 21.47 -5.05 3.09
C LEU A 61 22.68 -5.95 3.33
N LYS A 62 23.88 -5.56 2.90
CA LYS A 62 25.12 -6.32 3.14
C LYS A 62 25.78 -6.02 4.49
N GLN A 63 25.27 -5.04 5.25
CA GLN A 63 25.83 -4.73 6.56
C GLN A 63 25.57 -5.86 7.55
N THR A 64 26.55 -6.13 8.42
CA THR A 64 26.47 -7.17 9.46
C THR A 64 25.22 -7.01 10.33
N ALA A 65 24.83 -5.77 10.65
CA ALA A 65 23.62 -5.50 11.42
C ALA A 65 22.33 -6.02 10.76
N VAL A 66 22.25 -6.03 9.43
CA VAL A 66 21.11 -6.58 8.68
C VAL A 66 21.26 -8.10 8.52
N GLN A 67 22.47 -8.56 8.23
CA GLN A 67 22.75 -9.99 8.04
C GLN A 67 22.58 -10.80 9.34
N GLN A 68 22.78 -10.19 10.51
CA GLN A 68 22.57 -10.82 11.81
C GLN A 68 21.18 -10.56 12.41
N ALA A 69 20.39 -9.66 11.83
CA ALA A 69 19.04 -9.39 12.35
C ALA A 69 18.11 -10.61 12.15
N ASP A 70 17.32 -10.91 13.16
CA ASP A 70 16.26 -11.94 13.08
C ASP A 70 15.09 -11.47 12.21
N LEU A 71 14.81 -10.16 12.21
CA LEU A 71 13.76 -9.53 11.43
C LEU A 71 14.22 -8.16 10.94
N VAL A 72 13.96 -7.89 9.66
CA VAL A 72 14.17 -6.56 9.08
C VAL A 72 12.81 -5.90 8.83
N VAL A 73 12.56 -4.77 9.50
CA VAL A 73 11.36 -3.96 9.24
C VAL A 73 11.72 -2.87 8.24
N GLY A 74 11.34 -3.08 6.99
CA GLY A 74 11.61 -2.17 5.89
C GLY A 74 11.79 -2.87 4.54
N PRO A 75 12.06 -2.09 3.47
CA PRO A 75 12.10 -0.63 3.48
C PRO A 75 10.72 -0.04 3.74
N VAL A 76 10.69 1.19 4.29
CA VAL A 76 9.44 1.90 4.59
C VAL A 76 8.69 2.24 3.31
N PHE A 77 9.38 2.67 2.26
CA PHE A 77 8.78 3.06 0.99
C PHE A 77 8.75 1.92 -0.03
N PRO A 78 7.65 1.74 -0.78
CA PRO A 78 7.48 0.68 -1.78
C PRO A 78 8.56 0.64 -2.86
N GLU A 79 9.07 1.79 -3.30
CA GLU A 79 10.04 1.90 -4.40
C GLU A 79 11.33 1.10 -4.15
N ASN A 80 11.69 0.89 -2.88
CA ASN A 80 12.92 0.20 -2.50
C ASN A 80 12.74 -1.31 -2.29
N ILE A 81 11.51 -1.82 -2.29
CA ILE A 81 11.25 -3.24 -2.00
C ILE A 81 11.88 -4.17 -3.04
N ARG A 82 11.93 -3.75 -4.31
CA ARG A 82 12.57 -4.54 -5.37
C ARG A 82 14.06 -4.80 -5.11
N GLN A 83 14.72 -3.93 -4.33
CA GLN A 83 16.13 -4.10 -3.97
C GLN A 83 16.35 -5.14 -2.87
N LEU A 84 15.30 -5.61 -2.19
CA LEU A 84 15.41 -6.67 -1.17
C LEU A 84 15.86 -8.01 -1.74
N THR A 85 15.72 -8.24 -3.05
CA THR A 85 16.28 -9.40 -3.74
C THR A 85 17.80 -9.56 -3.52
N ALA A 86 18.50 -8.47 -3.19
CA ALA A 86 19.92 -8.48 -2.88
C ALA A 86 20.27 -8.98 -1.45
N ALA A 87 19.28 -9.18 -0.57
CA ALA A 87 19.52 -9.49 0.84
C ALA A 87 19.76 -10.98 1.15
N GLY A 88 19.64 -11.86 0.14
CA GLY A 88 19.70 -13.31 0.31
C GLY A 88 18.33 -13.93 0.62
N ALA A 89 18.20 -15.23 0.36
CA ALA A 89 16.93 -15.96 0.39
C ALA A 89 16.44 -16.35 1.79
N ASP A 90 17.18 -16.04 2.86
CA ASP A 90 16.89 -16.52 4.23
C ASP A 90 16.43 -15.40 5.18
N LYS A 91 16.29 -14.16 4.70
CA LYS A 91 15.88 -13.02 5.53
C LYS A 91 14.41 -12.67 5.38
N HIS A 92 13.74 -12.52 6.53
CA HIS A 92 12.36 -12.04 6.61
C HIS A 92 12.31 -10.51 6.64
N PHE A 93 11.47 -9.96 5.77
CA PHE A 93 11.24 -8.53 5.65
C PHE A 93 9.79 -8.21 5.96
N VAL A 94 9.55 -7.25 6.84
CA VAL A 94 8.22 -6.69 7.07
C VAL A 94 8.20 -5.29 6.50
N SER A 95 7.52 -5.08 5.39
CA SER A 95 7.39 -3.74 4.80
C SER A 95 6.10 -3.07 5.29
N PRO A 96 6.20 -1.89 5.93
CA PRO A 96 5.07 -1.26 6.57
C PRO A 96 4.09 -0.62 5.58
N LEU A 97 4.57 0.06 4.53
CA LEU A 97 3.73 0.85 3.62
C LEU A 97 3.55 0.23 2.22
N ALA A 98 3.98 -1.02 2.02
CA ALA A 98 3.92 -1.69 0.73
C ALA A 98 2.51 -2.15 0.35
N ALA A 99 1.73 -1.36 -0.38
CA ALA A 99 0.41 -1.80 -0.87
C ALA A 99 0.48 -2.80 -2.05
N SER A 100 1.41 -3.74 -2.02
CA SER A 100 1.80 -4.59 -3.15
C SER A 100 1.57 -6.07 -2.86
N LEU A 101 1.47 -6.88 -3.92
CA LEU A 101 1.37 -8.33 -3.79
C LEU A 101 2.77 -8.91 -3.55
N THR A 102 2.85 -10.00 -2.79
CA THR A 102 4.10 -10.76 -2.64
C THR A 102 4.62 -11.26 -4.00
N SER A 103 3.71 -11.55 -4.93
CA SER A 103 4.03 -11.88 -6.33
C SER A 103 4.71 -10.75 -7.10
N ASP A 104 4.52 -9.49 -6.70
CA ASP A 104 5.09 -8.34 -7.41
C ASP A 104 6.60 -8.19 -7.17
N PHE A 105 7.14 -8.90 -6.18
CA PHE A 105 8.52 -8.73 -5.71
C PHE A 105 9.38 -9.99 -5.72
N ASN A 106 8.83 -11.14 -6.12
CA ASN A 106 9.54 -12.43 -6.20
C ASN A 106 10.39 -12.73 -4.95
N ASN A 107 9.87 -12.39 -3.76
CA ASN A 107 10.52 -12.64 -2.48
C ASN A 107 9.49 -13.29 -1.55
N GLN A 108 9.69 -14.58 -1.27
CA GLN A 108 8.78 -15.38 -0.42
C GLN A 108 8.83 -14.97 1.05
N ASN A 109 9.86 -14.24 1.46
CA ASN A 109 10.08 -13.82 2.84
C ASN A 109 9.65 -12.36 3.09
N LEU A 110 9.00 -11.73 2.12
CA LEU A 110 8.43 -10.40 2.29
C LEU A 110 6.99 -10.49 2.81
N ILE A 111 6.77 -9.92 3.98
CA ILE A 111 5.48 -9.72 4.60
C ILE A 111 5.11 -8.24 4.39
N SER A 112 3.98 -7.99 3.73
CA SER A 112 3.40 -6.64 3.69
C SER A 112 2.30 -6.50 4.73
N LEU A 113 2.35 -5.39 5.48
CA LEU A 113 1.29 -5.03 6.43
C LEU A 113 0.14 -4.26 5.77
N THR A 114 0.38 -3.66 4.60
CA THR A 114 -0.62 -2.85 3.91
C THR A 114 -1.44 -3.74 2.97
N PRO A 115 -2.78 -3.79 3.10
CA PRO A 115 -3.62 -4.49 2.15
C PRO A 115 -3.39 -3.99 0.72
N ASN A 116 -3.21 -4.91 -0.23
CA ASN A 116 -3.04 -4.53 -1.62
C ASN A 116 -4.37 -4.08 -2.25
N ILE A 117 -4.27 -3.41 -3.40
CA ILE A 117 -5.42 -2.86 -4.12
C ILE A 117 -6.48 -3.92 -4.52
N ARG A 118 -6.08 -5.19 -4.73
CA ARG A 118 -7.02 -6.28 -5.04
C ARG A 118 -7.86 -6.67 -3.82
N LEU A 119 -7.26 -6.67 -2.62
CA LEU A 119 -8.00 -6.93 -1.38
C LEU A 119 -9.02 -5.82 -1.10
N HIS A 120 -8.67 -4.55 -1.35
CA HIS A 120 -9.63 -3.46 -1.27
C HIS A 120 -10.81 -3.67 -2.23
N ALA A 121 -10.55 -4.00 -3.50
CA ALA A 121 -11.59 -4.31 -4.47
C ALA A 121 -12.47 -5.48 -4.03
N ASP A 122 -11.85 -6.56 -3.55
CA ASP A 122 -12.55 -7.76 -3.10
C ASP A 122 -13.48 -7.48 -1.90
N GLN A 123 -13.02 -6.69 -0.92
CA GLN A 123 -13.84 -6.31 0.23
C GLN A 123 -14.99 -5.36 -0.15
N ILE A 124 -14.76 -4.43 -1.08
CA ILE A 124 -15.81 -3.55 -1.61
C ILE A 124 -16.89 -4.39 -2.30
N VAL A 125 -16.50 -5.33 -3.16
CA VAL A 125 -17.46 -6.23 -3.82
C VAL A 125 -18.20 -7.09 -2.80
N ALA A 126 -17.49 -7.64 -1.81
CA ALA A 126 -18.11 -8.42 -0.74
C ALA A 126 -19.14 -7.59 0.05
N TYR A 127 -18.84 -6.32 0.31
CA TYR A 127 -19.75 -5.39 0.95
C TYR A 127 -20.99 -5.10 0.10
N ILE A 128 -20.80 -4.81 -1.20
CA ILE A 128 -21.91 -4.59 -2.14
C ILE A 128 -22.82 -5.83 -2.23
N LYS A 129 -22.24 -7.03 -2.29
CA LYS A 129 -23.00 -8.30 -2.36
C LYS A 129 -23.85 -8.55 -1.11
N LYS A 130 -23.44 -8.02 0.05
CA LYS A 130 -24.19 -8.12 1.31
C LYS A 130 -25.33 -7.13 1.42
N MET A 131 -25.44 -6.12 0.55
CA MET A 131 -26.53 -5.15 0.59
C MET A 131 -27.86 -5.83 0.21
N PRO A 132 -28.82 -5.97 1.13
CA PRO A 132 -30.14 -6.49 0.80
C PRO A 132 -30.93 -5.38 0.07
N ARG A 133 -31.86 -5.79 -0.80
CA ARG A 133 -32.96 -4.97 -1.39
C ARG A 133 -32.77 -4.34 -2.78
N LEU A 134 -31.78 -4.73 -3.58
CA LEU A 134 -31.66 -4.16 -4.93
C LEU A 134 -31.79 -5.25 -6.00
N ALA A 135 -32.84 -5.16 -6.83
CA ALA A 135 -33.08 -6.09 -7.94
C ALA A 135 -32.01 -5.94 -9.05
N LEU A 136 -31.54 -4.71 -9.28
CA LEU A 136 -30.43 -4.36 -10.17
C LEU A 136 -29.60 -3.25 -9.52
N ILE A 137 -28.27 -3.40 -9.49
CA ILE A 137 -27.33 -2.41 -8.96
C ILE A 137 -26.42 -1.93 -10.08
N ASN A 138 -26.44 -0.63 -10.34
CA ASN A 138 -25.49 0.01 -11.25
C ASN A 138 -24.25 0.39 -10.44
N ILE A 139 -23.15 -0.30 -10.66
CA ILE A 139 -21.87 -0.03 -9.98
C ILE A 139 -21.05 0.83 -10.93
N VAL A 140 -20.77 2.04 -10.49
CA VAL A 140 -20.04 3.03 -11.28
C VAL A 140 -18.68 3.25 -10.65
N LEU A 141 -17.62 3.07 -11.43
CA LEU A 141 -16.27 3.48 -11.08
C LEU A 141 -15.95 4.80 -11.79
N ILE A 142 -15.61 5.83 -11.04
CA ILE A 142 -15.03 7.06 -11.57
C ILE A 142 -13.52 6.94 -11.44
N ASN A 143 -12.85 6.77 -12.56
CA ASN A 143 -11.42 6.57 -12.66
C ASN A 143 -10.81 7.63 -13.60
N PRO A 144 -10.32 8.76 -13.05
CA PRO A 144 -9.75 9.85 -13.84
C PRO A 144 -8.55 9.45 -14.70
N LYS A 145 -7.90 8.31 -14.39
CA LYS A 145 -6.73 7.80 -15.13
C LYS A 145 -7.09 6.82 -16.25
N GLY A 146 -8.36 6.40 -16.37
CA GLY A 146 -8.82 5.48 -17.42
C GLY A 146 -8.66 3.98 -17.12
N GLY A 147 -9.24 3.16 -18.01
CA GLY A 147 -9.74 1.79 -17.80
C GLY A 147 -8.76 0.62 -17.63
N ASP A 148 -7.48 0.88 -17.35
CA ASP A 148 -6.44 -0.16 -17.22
C ASP A 148 -5.90 -0.28 -15.77
N GLY A 149 -6.66 0.24 -14.80
CA GLY A 149 -6.31 0.10 -13.39
C GLY A 149 -6.62 -1.30 -12.84
N VAL A 150 -5.65 -1.89 -12.13
CA VAL A 150 -5.81 -3.19 -11.42
C VAL A 150 -7.07 -3.22 -10.54
N PHE A 151 -7.44 -2.08 -9.97
CA PHE A 151 -8.67 -1.92 -9.17
C PHE A 151 -9.94 -2.13 -10.01
N GLY A 152 -10.09 -1.41 -11.12
CA GLY A 152 -11.26 -1.50 -12.00
C GLY A 152 -11.41 -2.87 -12.63
N GLU A 153 -10.30 -3.46 -13.10
CA GLU A 153 -10.28 -4.83 -13.64
C GLU A 153 -10.71 -5.86 -12.58
N ARG A 154 -10.22 -5.71 -11.34
CA ARG A 154 -10.59 -6.62 -10.25
C ARG A 154 -12.07 -6.50 -9.87
N LEU A 155 -12.61 -5.28 -9.81
CA LEU A 155 -14.04 -5.06 -9.58
C LEU A 155 -14.87 -5.69 -10.70
N ARG A 156 -14.53 -5.39 -11.97
CA ARG A 156 -15.23 -5.90 -13.15
C ARG A 156 -15.26 -7.43 -13.15
N SER A 157 -14.12 -8.09 -12.95
CA SER A 157 -14.03 -9.56 -12.92
C SER A 157 -14.82 -10.20 -11.77
N LYS A 158 -14.88 -9.57 -10.59
CA LYS A 158 -15.62 -10.10 -9.42
C LYS A 158 -17.13 -9.89 -9.47
N LEU A 159 -17.57 -8.93 -10.27
CA LEU A 159 -18.97 -8.60 -10.52
C LEU A 159 -19.52 -9.28 -11.79
N ALA A 160 -18.64 -9.68 -12.71
CA ALA A 160 -19.01 -10.40 -13.91
C ALA A 160 -19.75 -11.71 -13.60
N GLY A 161 -20.68 -12.07 -14.48
CA GLY A 161 -21.45 -13.32 -14.40
C GLY A 161 -22.70 -13.25 -13.51
N ASP A 162 -22.90 -12.18 -12.75
CA ASP A 162 -24.13 -11.95 -12.00
C ASP A 162 -24.92 -10.79 -12.62
N ALA A 163 -26.04 -11.12 -13.27
CA ALA A 163 -26.90 -10.17 -13.98
C ALA A 163 -27.49 -9.08 -13.08
N LYS A 164 -27.41 -9.24 -11.75
CA LYS A 164 -27.79 -8.22 -10.76
C LYS A 164 -26.89 -6.98 -10.82
N TYR A 165 -25.63 -7.13 -11.24
CA TYR A 165 -24.64 -6.03 -11.23
C TYR A 165 -24.33 -5.55 -12.63
N ILE A 166 -24.50 -4.25 -12.85
CA ILE A 166 -24.11 -3.57 -14.08
C ILE A 166 -22.89 -2.70 -13.75
N PHE A 167 -21.70 -3.10 -14.19
CA PHE A 167 -20.47 -2.35 -13.96
C PHE A 167 -20.20 -1.36 -15.10
N GLN A 168 -19.97 -0.10 -14.76
CA GLN A 168 -19.64 0.97 -15.69
C GLN A 168 -18.44 1.76 -15.17
N GLU A 169 -17.58 2.21 -16.06
CA GLU A 169 -16.40 3.01 -15.72
C GLU A 169 -16.44 4.31 -16.51
N PHE A 170 -16.20 5.43 -15.81
CA PHE A 170 -16.19 6.78 -16.36
C PHE A 170 -14.93 7.51 -15.93
N ILE A 171 -14.46 8.45 -16.74
CA ILE A 171 -13.28 9.25 -16.40
C ILE A 171 -13.61 10.42 -15.45
N SER A 172 -14.89 10.78 -15.32
CA SER A 172 -15.31 11.90 -14.48
C SER A 172 -16.76 11.79 -14.01
N ILE A 173 -17.13 12.58 -13.00
CA ILE A 173 -18.52 12.74 -12.54
C ILE A 173 -19.39 13.36 -13.64
N GLY A 174 -18.88 14.34 -14.38
CA GLY A 174 -19.61 14.98 -15.47
C GLY A 174 -20.03 13.98 -16.56
N GLU A 175 -19.19 12.99 -16.87
CA GLU A 175 -19.57 11.94 -17.83
C GLU A 175 -20.71 11.05 -17.28
N LEU A 176 -20.65 10.69 -15.99
CA LEU A 176 -21.70 9.92 -15.32
C LEU A 176 -23.05 10.66 -15.37
N GLU A 177 -23.07 11.96 -15.10
CA GLU A 177 -24.29 12.78 -15.09
C GLU A 177 -25.04 12.71 -16.43
N THR A 178 -24.33 12.62 -17.56
CA THR A 178 -24.97 12.47 -18.88
C THR A 178 -25.63 11.12 -19.11
N LYS A 179 -25.31 10.11 -18.30
CA LYS A 179 -25.76 8.71 -18.47
C LYS A 179 -26.62 8.21 -17.31
N ILE A 180 -26.82 9.03 -16.27
CA ILE A 180 -27.61 8.66 -15.11
C ILE A 180 -29.10 8.58 -15.46
N GLN A 181 -29.79 7.59 -14.91
CA GLN A 181 -31.21 7.35 -15.15
C GLN A 181 -31.98 7.44 -13.84
N SER A 182 -33.07 8.19 -13.85
CA SER A 182 -33.94 8.33 -12.68
C SER A 182 -34.56 6.98 -12.30
N GLY A 183 -34.77 6.75 -11.00
CA GLY A 183 -35.36 5.52 -10.46
C GLY A 183 -34.43 4.30 -10.41
N ARG A 184 -33.15 4.44 -10.78
CA ARG A 184 -32.14 3.38 -10.63
C ARG A 184 -31.28 3.58 -9.39
N HIS A 185 -30.79 2.47 -8.85
CA HIS A 185 -29.85 2.47 -7.74
C HIS A 185 -28.41 2.43 -8.24
N TYR A 186 -27.60 3.36 -7.74
CA TYR A 186 -26.20 3.53 -8.09
C TYR A 186 -25.31 3.36 -6.86
N VAL A 187 -24.24 2.60 -7.01
CA VAL A 187 -23.10 2.59 -6.09
C VAL A 187 -21.95 3.25 -6.83
N VAL A 188 -21.56 4.44 -6.39
CA VAL A 188 -20.48 5.22 -7.02
C VAL A 188 -19.19 5.01 -6.23
N LEU A 189 -18.16 4.53 -6.91
CA LEU A 189 -16.81 4.34 -6.41
C LEU A 189 -15.92 5.41 -7.03
N LEU A 190 -15.23 6.17 -6.19
CA LEU A 190 -14.30 7.20 -6.62
C LEU A 190 -12.86 6.68 -6.46
N ALA A 191 -12.12 6.57 -7.57
CA ALA A 191 -10.70 6.29 -7.51
C ALA A 191 -9.91 7.59 -7.38
N SER A 192 -8.89 7.58 -6.52
CA SER A 192 -8.00 8.74 -6.37
C SER A 192 -7.22 9.02 -7.66
N SER A 193 -7.11 10.30 -8.02
CA SER A 193 -6.23 10.78 -9.08
C SER A 193 -4.75 10.77 -8.68
N GLU A 194 -4.44 10.65 -7.39
CA GLU A 194 -3.06 10.66 -6.91
C GLU A 194 -2.43 9.25 -6.97
N LYS A 195 -1.10 9.18 -7.12
CA LYS A 195 -0.37 7.92 -6.92
C LYS A 195 -0.14 7.82 -5.41
N GLY A 196 -0.82 6.89 -4.76
CA GLY A 196 -0.42 6.44 -3.42
C GLY A 196 0.94 5.79 -3.45
#